data_AF-A0A2V8Q7D7-F1
#
_entry.id   AF-A0A2V8Q7D7-F1
#
_cell.length_a   1.000
_cell.length_b   1.000
_cell.length_c   1.000
_cell.angle_alpha   90.00
_cell.angle_beta   90.00
_cell.angle_gamma   90.00
#
_symmetry.space_group_name_H-M   'P 1'
#
loop_
_entity.id
_entity.type
_entity.pdbx_description
1 polymer ?
#
loop_
_entity_poly.entity_id
_entity_poly.type
_entity_poly.pdbx_seq_one_letter_code
_entity_poly.pdbx_strand_id
1 'polypeptide(L)'
;MFDSTEDSFGTRRAILRAWTDRLYSEYEDILYHYNLRLLKPVIRIEPLTKDWGNWNPETRSITLAHRLIEQHPWDIVVEVLKHEMAHQLADELLGGCESAHRVIFRDACRMLGVASWAAGAACDLPQEIPNWRQGVLTSEEVRLLNRAGV
;
A
#
# COMPACT_ATOMS: atom_id res chain seq x y z
N MET A 1 25.54 22.37 -26.29
CA MET A 1 24.07 22.27 -26.30
C MET A 1 23.75 20.95 -25.64
N PHE A 2 23.58 20.96 -24.32
CA PHE A 2 23.21 19.77 -23.55
C PHE A 2 21.76 19.43 -23.86
N ASP A 3 21.49 18.19 -24.23
CA ASP A 3 20.16 17.71 -24.58
C ASP A 3 19.31 17.58 -23.32
N SER A 4 18.45 18.58 -23.08
CA SER A 4 17.53 18.64 -21.94
C SER A 4 16.58 17.45 -21.84
N THR A 5 16.46 16.62 -22.90
CA THR A 5 15.61 15.43 -22.88
C THR A 5 16.28 14.25 -22.19
N GLU A 6 17.60 14.04 -22.35
CA GLU A 6 18.34 12.95 -21.69
C GLU A 6 18.37 13.11 -20.16
N ASP A 7 18.51 14.35 -19.67
CA ASP A 7 18.48 14.70 -18.25
C ASP A 7 17.11 14.41 -17.60
N SER A 8 16.02 14.66 -18.36
CA SER A 8 14.64 14.39 -17.93
C SER A 8 14.36 12.88 -17.80
N PHE A 9 14.82 12.06 -18.74
CA PHE A 9 14.68 10.60 -18.65
C PHE A 9 15.53 9.99 -17.53
N GLY A 10 16.75 10.52 -17.31
CA GLY A 10 17.60 10.13 -16.18
C GLY A 10 16.93 10.40 -14.84
N THR A 11 16.42 11.62 -14.66
CA THR A 11 15.74 12.05 -13.43
C THR A 11 14.47 11.24 -13.16
N ARG A 12 13.63 11.00 -14.18
CA ARG A 12 12.42 10.18 -14.04
C ARG A 12 12.75 8.76 -13.59
N ARG A 13 13.77 8.12 -14.19
CA ARG A 13 14.21 6.78 -13.78
C ARG A 13 14.72 6.75 -12.34
N ALA A 14 15.46 7.76 -11.91
CA ALA A 14 15.95 7.88 -10.55
C ALA A 14 14.80 8.00 -9.53
N ILE A 15 13.78 8.81 -9.83
CA ILE A 15 12.59 8.97 -8.98
C ILE A 15 11.81 7.65 -8.87
N LEU A 16 11.55 6.98 -9.99
CA LEU A 16 10.85 5.68 -9.99
C LEU A 16 11.62 4.64 -9.18
N ARG A 17 12.95 4.61 -9.29
CA ARG A 17 13.80 3.74 -8.47
C ARG A 17 13.66 4.08 -6.98
N ALA A 18 13.73 5.36 -6.61
CA ALA A 18 13.59 5.78 -5.22
C ALA A 18 12.21 5.43 -4.62
N TRP A 19 11.13 5.61 -5.37
CA TRP A 19 9.79 5.19 -4.95
C TRP A 19 9.69 3.66 -4.83
N THR A 20 10.27 2.92 -5.77
CA THR A 20 10.27 1.46 -5.72
C THR A 20 11.06 0.94 -4.51
N ASP A 21 12.24 1.52 -4.23
CA ASP A 21 13.04 1.21 -3.05
C ASP A 21 12.25 1.51 -1.76
N ARG A 22 11.53 2.64 -1.71
CA ARG A 22 10.66 2.97 -0.57
C ARG A 22 9.50 1.98 -0.41
N LEU A 23 8.83 1.58 -1.49
CA LEU A 23 7.77 0.58 -1.44
C LEU A 23 8.27 -0.77 -0.91
N TYR A 24 9.48 -1.20 -1.32
CA TYR A 24 10.09 -2.38 -0.74
C TYR A 24 10.37 -2.22 0.75
N SER A 25 10.84 -1.05 1.21
CA SER A 25 11.01 -0.79 2.65
C SER A 25 9.70 -0.94 3.40
N GLU A 26 8.62 -0.31 2.92
CA GLU A 26 7.29 -0.41 3.54
C GLU A 26 6.80 -1.86 3.56
N TYR A 27 6.97 -2.60 2.45
CA TYR A 27 6.58 -4.01 2.36
C TYR A 27 7.26 -4.86 3.46
N GLU A 28 8.58 -4.71 3.63
CA GLU A 28 9.34 -5.46 4.64
C GLU A 28 8.96 -4.99 6.07
N ASP A 29 8.75 -3.68 6.28
CA ASP A 29 8.33 -3.11 7.57
C ASP A 29 6.93 -3.63 7.97
N ILE A 30 6.00 -3.73 7.03
CA ILE A 30 4.67 -4.32 7.23
C ILE A 30 4.80 -5.79 7.62
N LEU A 31 5.57 -6.59 6.85
CA LEU A 31 5.78 -8.00 7.18
C LEU A 31 6.36 -8.18 8.59
N TYR A 32 7.33 -7.34 8.95
CA TYR A 32 7.93 -7.35 10.28
C TYR A 32 6.90 -6.98 11.37
N HIS A 33 6.16 -5.89 11.20
CA HIS A 33 5.19 -5.40 12.18
C HIS A 33 4.07 -6.40 12.47
N TYR A 34 3.55 -7.05 11.43
CA TYR A 34 2.47 -8.03 11.54
C TYR A 34 2.97 -9.47 11.72
N ASN A 35 4.30 -9.67 11.85
CA ASN A 35 4.94 -10.98 11.99
C ASN A 35 4.50 -11.99 10.90
N LEU A 36 4.45 -11.51 9.66
CA LEU A 36 4.08 -12.30 8.48
C LEU A 36 5.31 -12.69 7.67
N ARG A 37 5.18 -13.78 6.91
CA ARG A 37 6.18 -14.22 5.94
C ARG A 37 5.48 -14.47 4.62
N LEU A 38 5.83 -13.67 3.63
CA LEU A 38 5.37 -13.80 2.25
C LEU A 38 6.57 -13.98 1.34
N LEU A 39 6.40 -14.65 0.22
CA LEU A 39 7.45 -14.71 -0.78
C LEU A 39 7.69 -13.28 -1.33
N LYS A 40 8.93 -12.85 -1.54
CA LYS A 40 9.21 -11.45 -1.95
C LYS A 40 8.76 -11.12 -3.38
N PRO A 41 7.72 -10.31 -3.64
CA PRO A 41 7.19 -10.10 -4.99
C PRO A 41 8.07 -9.14 -5.80
N VAL A 42 7.78 -9.04 -7.10
CA VAL A 42 8.26 -7.91 -7.90
C VAL A 42 7.31 -6.72 -7.71
N ILE A 43 7.81 -5.60 -7.18
CA ILE A 43 7.04 -4.35 -7.09
C ILE A 43 7.28 -3.50 -8.34
N ARG A 44 6.20 -3.03 -8.97
CA ARG A 44 6.21 -2.17 -10.16
C ARG A 44 5.39 -0.90 -9.95
N ILE A 45 5.81 0.17 -10.63
CA ILE A 45 5.06 1.42 -10.72
C ILE A 45 4.72 1.63 -12.20
N GLU A 46 3.43 1.64 -12.53
CA GLU A 46 2.95 1.68 -13.92
C GLU A 46 1.88 2.77 -14.11
N PRO A 47 1.69 3.29 -15.34
CA PRO A 47 0.69 4.32 -15.63
C PRO A 47 -0.74 3.74 -15.70
N LEU A 48 -1.22 3.16 -14.60
CA LEU A 48 -2.57 2.59 -14.49
C LEU A 48 -3.65 3.70 -14.46
N THR A 49 -4.69 3.53 -15.28
CA THR A 49 -5.74 4.55 -15.46
C THR A 49 -7.03 4.26 -14.69
N LYS A 50 -7.30 3.00 -14.36
CA LYS A 50 -8.54 2.57 -13.69
C LYS A 50 -8.29 2.24 -12.23
N ASP A 51 -7.38 1.31 -12.00
CA ASP A 51 -7.10 0.78 -10.67
C ASP A 51 -5.95 1.55 -10.00
N TRP A 52 -5.83 1.40 -8.68
CA TRP A 52 -4.75 1.99 -7.88
C TRP A 52 -3.61 1.01 -7.63
N GLY A 53 -3.92 -0.28 -7.61
CA GLY A 53 -2.97 -1.37 -7.49
C GLY A 53 -3.47 -2.65 -8.17
N ASN A 54 -2.58 -3.63 -8.30
CA ASN A 54 -2.90 -4.98 -8.76
C ASN A 54 -1.87 -5.99 -8.27
N TRP A 55 -2.35 -7.05 -7.60
CA TRP A 55 -1.65 -8.31 -7.43
C TRP A 55 -1.87 -9.23 -8.62
N ASN A 56 -0.78 -9.68 -9.23
CA ASN A 56 -0.79 -10.70 -10.29
C ASN A 56 -0.12 -11.99 -9.77
N PRO A 57 -0.86 -13.09 -9.59
CA PRO A 57 -0.33 -14.35 -9.05
C PRO A 57 0.61 -15.07 -10.03
N GLU A 58 0.37 -14.98 -11.34
CA GLU A 58 1.17 -15.66 -12.37
C GLU A 58 2.61 -15.14 -12.42
N THR A 59 2.77 -13.82 -12.31
CA THR A 59 4.08 -13.15 -12.33
C THR A 59 4.60 -12.79 -10.94
N ARG A 60 3.81 -13.08 -9.91
CA ARG A 60 4.09 -12.81 -8.49
C ARG A 60 4.51 -11.36 -8.24
N SER A 61 3.66 -10.45 -8.67
CA SER A 61 3.98 -9.03 -8.70
C SER A 61 2.89 -8.16 -8.14
N ILE A 62 3.31 -7.09 -7.47
CA ILE A 62 2.47 -5.99 -7.04
C ILE A 62 2.75 -4.81 -7.95
N THR A 63 1.74 -4.34 -8.67
CA THR A 63 1.82 -3.10 -9.45
C THR A 63 1.04 -2.01 -8.72
N LEU A 64 1.62 -0.82 -8.55
CA LEU A 64 0.92 0.38 -8.09
C LEU A 64 0.83 1.43 -9.19
N ALA A 65 -0.26 2.17 -9.21
CA ALA A 65 -0.47 3.25 -10.17
C ALA A 65 0.49 4.41 -9.92
N HIS A 66 1.17 4.92 -10.95
CA HIS A 66 2.03 6.09 -10.85
C HIS A 66 1.32 7.30 -10.24
N ARG A 67 0.07 7.55 -10.67
CA ARG A 67 -0.78 8.63 -10.16
C ARG A 67 -1.09 8.49 -8.66
N LEU A 68 -1.08 7.29 -8.10
CA LEU A 68 -1.29 7.07 -6.67
C LEU A 68 -0.21 7.80 -5.87
N ILE A 69 1.04 7.55 -6.24
CA ILE A 69 2.22 8.06 -5.53
C ILE A 69 2.39 9.56 -5.75
N GLU A 70 2.03 10.06 -6.94
CA GLU A 70 2.13 11.49 -7.25
C GLU A 70 1.06 12.35 -6.59
N GLN A 71 -0.16 11.82 -6.42
CA GLN A 71 -1.34 12.64 -6.11
C GLN A 71 -1.85 12.45 -4.69
N HIS A 72 -1.41 11.40 -3.99
CA HIS A 72 -1.88 11.07 -2.65
C HIS A 72 -0.74 11.07 -1.64
N PRO A 73 -1.04 11.35 -0.36
CA PRO A 73 -0.04 11.24 0.69
C PRO A 73 0.37 9.78 0.89
N TRP A 74 1.57 9.60 1.47
CA TRP A 74 2.24 8.31 1.50
C TRP A 74 1.50 7.24 2.32
N ASP A 75 0.76 7.64 3.35
CA ASP A 75 -0.11 6.75 4.13
C ASP A 75 -1.18 6.07 3.26
N ILE A 76 -1.78 6.80 2.32
CA ILE A 76 -2.72 6.25 1.34
C ILE A 76 -2.01 5.24 0.42
N VAL A 77 -0.79 5.55 -0.04
CA VAL A 77 0.01 4.62 -0.85
C VAL A 77 0.27 3.31 -0.09
N VAL A 78 0.61 3.41 1.19
CA VAL A 78 0.85 2.26 2.07
C VAL A 78 -0.41 1.42 2.27
N GLU A 79 -1.59 2.02 2.41
CA GLU A 79 -2.84 1.26 2.53
C GLU A 79 -3.20 0.51 1.23
N VAL A 80 -2.94 1.09 0.05
CA VAL A 80 -3.10 0.37 -1.23
C VAL A 80 -2.06 -0.74 -1.34
N LEU A 81 -0.81 -0.51 -0.92
CA LEU A 81 0.21 -1.57 -0.89
C LEU A 81 -0.25 -2.73 0.00
N LYS A 82 -0.76 -2.46 1.20
CA LYS A 82 -1.30 -3.49 2.11
C LYS A 82 -2.49 -4.23 1.50
N HIS A 83 -3.34 -3.55 0.73
CA HIS A 83 -4.41 -4.20 -0.04
C HIS A 83 -3.86 -5.23 -1.03
N GLU A 84 -2.85 -4.86 -1.83
CA GLU A 84 -2.23 -5.81 -2.78
C GLU A 84 -1.47 -6.94 -2.06
N MET A 85 -0.83 -6.64 -0.92
CA MET A 85 -0.24 -7.67 -0.06
C MET A 85 -1.28 -8.62 0.52
N ALA A 86 -2.52 -8.16 0.76
CA ALA A 86 -3.60 -9.03 1.21
C ALA A 86 -4.07 -9.98 0.10
N HIS A 87 -4.09 -9.51 -1.15
CA HIS A 87 -4.29 -10.39 -2.30
C HIS A 87 -3.17 -11.43 -2.42
N GLN A 88 -1.92 -11.02 -2.26
CA GLN A 88 -0.79 -11.94 -2.23
C GLN A 88 -0.91 -12.98 -1.11
N LEU A 89 -1.16 -12.54 0.14
CA LEU A 89 -1.30 -13.44 1.28
C LEU A 89 -2.44 -14.44 1.06
N ALA A 90 -3.57 -13.97 0.54
CA ALA A 90 -4.70 -14.84 0.24
C ALA A 90 -4.36 -15.89 -0.82
N ASP A 91 -3.67 -15.49 -1.89
CA ASP A 91 -3.20 -16.37 -2.96
C ASP A 91 -2.20 -17.43 -2.44
N GLU A 92 -1.19 -17.01 -1.68
CA GLU A 92 -0.18 -17.91 -1.09
C GLU A 92 -0.78 -18.89 -0.07
N LEU A 93 -1.80 -18.47 0.70
CA LEU A 93 -2.51 -19.36 1.62
C LEU A 93 -3.43 -20.36 0.90
N LEU A 94 -4.02 -19.96 -0.23
CA LEU A 94 -4.95 -20.77 -1.01
C LEU A 94 -4.27 -21.75 -1.96
N GLY A 95 -3.01 -21.52 -2.31
CA GLY A 95 -2.33 -22.27 -3.35
C GLY A 95 -3.06 -22.20 -4.70
N GLY A 96 -3.74 -21.08 -4.99
CA GLY A 96 -4.49 -20.87 -6.24
C GLY A 96 -5.93 -21.42 -6.29
N CYS A 97 -6.57 -21.72 -5.15
CA CYS A 97 -7.98 -22.17 -5.13
C CYS A 97 -8.99 -21.02 -5.04
N GLU A 98 -9.74 -20.78 -6.12
CA GLU A 98 -10.68 -19.64 -6.28
C GLU A 98 -11.93 -19.67 -5.38
N SER A 99 -12.39 -20.85 -4.95
CA SER A 99 -13.72 -21.00 -4.34
C SER A 99 -13.89 -20.33 -2.97
N ALA A 100 -12.79 -20.05 -2.27
CA ALA A 100 -12.78 -19.39 -0.96
C ALA A 100 -12.12 -18.00 -0.96
N HIS A 101 -11.81 -17.46 -2.15
CA HIS A 101 -10.97 -16.26 -2.32
C HIS A 101 -11.47 -15.06 -1.51
N ARG A 102 -12.78 -14.78 -1.51
CA ARG A 102 -13.35 -13.62 -0.79
C ARG A 102 -13.25 -13.71 0.73
N VAL A 103 -13.40 -14.91 1.30
CA VAL A 103 -13.34 -15.09 2.77
C VAL A 103 -11.90 -14.95 3.24
N ILE A 104 -10.97 -15.59 2.52
CA ILE A 104 -9.56 -15.59 2.87
C ILE A 104 -8.94 -14.22 2.62
N PHE A 105 -9.35 -13.51 1.57
CA PHE A 105 -8.96 -12.12 1.36
C PHE A 105 -9.36 -11.22 2.54
N ARG A 106 -10.60 -11.33 3.03
CA ARG A 106 -11.03 -10.54 4.20
C ARG A 106 -10.20 -10.84 5.44
N ASP A 107 -9.85 -12.10 5.67
CA ASP A 107 -9.00 -12.48 6.80
C ASP A 107 -7.56 -12.01 6.60
N ALA A 108 -7.03 -12.05 5.38
CA ALA A 108 -5.74 -11.47 5.00
C ALA A 108 -5.71 -9.95 5.25
N CYS A 109 -6.76 -9.21 4.87
CA CYS A 109 -6.88 -7.78 5.17
C CYS A 109 -6.82 -7.50 6.68
N ARG A 110 -7.47 -8.34 7.50
CA ARG A 110 -7.42 -8.21 8.97
C ARG A 110 -6.02 -8.49 9.51
N MET A 111 -5.34 -9.52 9.01
CA MET A 111 -3.99 -9.88 9.42
C MET A 111 -2.97 -8.78 9.09
N LEU A 112 -3.13 -8.10 7.95
CA LEU A 112 -2.28 -6.99 7.52
C LEU A 112 -2.75 -5.62 8.04
N GLY A 113 -3.84 -5.58 8.80
CA GLY A 113 -4.40 -4.32 9.32
C GLY A 113 -4.83 -3.33 8.25
N VAL A 114 -5.26 -3.79 7.07
CA VAL A 114 -5.72 -2.93 5.95
C VAL A 114 -6.87 -2.04 6.44
N ALA A 115 -6.79 -0.74 6.14
CA ALA A 115 -7.85 0.20 6.49
C ALA A 115 -9.20 -0.21 5.88
N SER A 116 -10.29 0.05 6.61
CA SER A 116 -11.63 -0.41 6.20
C SER A 116 -12.07 0.12 4.85
N TRP A 117 -11.66 1.34 4.48
CA TRP A 117 -11.93 1.93 3.17
C TRP A 117 -11.11 1.26 2.06
N ALA A 118 -9.88 0.83 2.36
CA ALA A 118 -8.98 0.20 1.40
C ALA A 118 -9.32 -1.27 1.15
N ALA A 119 -10.01 -1.94 2.08
CA ALA A 119 -10.32 -3.37 1.97
C ALA A 119 -11.42 -3.73 0.93
N GLY A 120 -12.03 -2.74 0.29
CA GLY A 120 -13.04 -2.96 -0.77
C GLY A 120 -12.42 -3.36 -2.11
N ALA A 121 -13.18 -4.06 -2.96
CA ALA A 121 -12.70 -4.56 -4.26
C ALA A 121 -12.28 -3.46 -5.26
N ALA A 122 -12.78 -2.22 -5.09
CA ALA A 122 -12.39 -1.08 -5.90
C ALA A 122 -11.26 -0.25 -5.28
N CYS A 123 -10.82 -0.60 -4.06
CA CYS A 123 -9.94 0.23 -3.22
C CYS A 123 -10.41 1.70 -3.23
N ASP A 124 -11.55 1.97 -2.59
CA ASP A 124 -12.17 3.29 -2.63
C ASP A 124 -11.35 4.27 -1.78
N LEU A 125 -10.51 5.08 -2.46
CA LEU A 125 -9.72 6.10 -1.77
C LEU A 125 -10.63 7.02 -0.94
N PRO A 126 -10.23 7.39 0.27
CA PRO A 126 -11.02 8.28 1.10
C PRO A 126 -11.14 9.65 0.40
N GLN A 127 -12.36 10.17 0.31
CA GLN A 127 -12.62 11.48 -0.31
C GLN A 127 -12.01 12.64 0.50
N GLU A 128 -11.79 12.44 1.80
CA GLU A 128 -11.19 13.42 2.69
C GLU A 128 -10.04 12.78 3.47
N ILE A 129 -8.85 13.39 3.40
CA ILE A 129 -7.75 13.08 4.30
C ILE A 129 -8.17 13.62 5.68
N PRO A 130 -8.29 12.79 6.74
CA PRO A 130 -8.43 13.32 8.09
C PRO A 130 -7.19 14.17 8.34
N ASN A 131 -7.37 15.49 8.41
CA ASN A 131 -6.29 16.42 8.65
C ASN A 131 -5.80 16.20 10.08
N TRP A 132 -4.83 15.31 10.29
CA TRP A 132 -4.30 14.96 11.60
C TRP A 132 -3.71 16.17 12.35
N ARG A 133 -3.36 17.26 11.62
CA ARG A 133 -2.97 18.54 12.21
C ARG A 133 -4.12 19.37 12.80
N GLN A 134 -5.37 19.03 12.49
CA GLN A 134 -6.57 19.71 12.96
C GLN A 134 -7.50 18.80 13.77
N GLY A 135 -7.11 17.55 14.02
CA GLY A 135 -7.85 16.64 14.89
C GLY A 135 -7.92 17.21 16.30
N VAL A 136 -9.09 17.71 16.70
CA VAL A 136 -9.39 17.93 18.11
C VAL A 136 -9.38 16.55 18.75
N LEU A 137 -8.38 16.29 19.60
CA LEU A 137 -8.30 15.04 20.36
C LEU A 137 -9.65 14.78 21.02
N THR A 138 -10.17 13.57 20.85
CA THR A 138 -11.37 13.15 21.57
C THR A 138 -11.10 13.19 23.07
N SER A 139 -12.15 13.35 23.87
CA SER A 139 -12.00 13.37 25.33
C SER A 139 -11.38 12.08 25.89
N GLU A 140 -11.47 10.97 25.15
CA GLU A 140 -10.84 9.70 25.48
C GLU A 140 -9.34 9.70 25.17
N GLU A 141 -8.93 10.17 23.98
CA GLU A 141 -7.52 10.31 23.60
C GLU A 141 -6.78 11.31 24.52
N VAL A 142 -7.44 12.40 24.91
CA VAL A 142 -6.90 13.34 25.92
C VAL A 142 -6.66 12.65 27.26
N ARG A 143 -7.59 11.79 27.71
CA ARG A 143 -7.43 11.03 28.97
C ARG A 143 -6.29 10.03 28.89
N LEU A 144 -6.10 9.38 27.75
CA LEU A 144 -5.03 8.40 27.55
C LEU A 144 -3.66 9.07 27.49
N LEU A 145 -3.54 10.22 26.82
CA LEU A 145 -2.31 11.03 26.80
C LEU A 145 -1.95 11.55 28.20
N ASN A 146 -2.94 12.07 28.95
CA ASN A 146 -2.73 12.52 30.33
C ASN A 146 -2.40 11.39 31.32
N ARG A 147 -2.67 10.13 30.94
CA ARG A 147 -2.34 8.96 31.75
C ARG A 147 -0.98 8.35 31.40
N ALA A 148 -0.42 8.70 30.24
CA ALA A 148 0.78 8.07 29.67
C ALA A 148 2.06 8.93 29.72
N GLY A 149 2.07 10.09 30.39
CA GLY A 149 3.29 10.92 30.44
C GLY A 149 3.47 11.79 31.68
N VAL A 150 4.49 11.40 32.46
CA VAL A 150 5.48 12.20 33.24
C VAL A 150 4.97 13.11 34.36
#